data_AF-A0A355AU30-F1
#
_entry.id   AF-A0A355AU30-F1
#
_cell.length_a   1.000
_cell.length_b   1.000
_cell.length_c   1.000
_cell.angle_alpha   90.00
_cell.angle_beta   90.00
_cell.angle_gamma   90.00
#
_symmetry.space_group_name_H-M   'P 1'
#
loop_
_entity.id
_entity.type
_entity.pdbx_description
1 polymer ?
#
loop_
_entity_poly.entity_id
_entity_poly.type
_entity_poly.pdbx_seq_one_letter_code
_entity_poly.pdbx_strand_id
1 'polypeptide(L)'
;GIWVYEAASELDPLGQTGPRLHASMHASLRTNLPRDLMAFFDFPFDSSGGGIDEWPRYPGHAQVLYYLEEFADAFSIRQRIRFNAKVLQAV
;
A
#
# COMPACT_ATOMS: atom_id res chain seq x y z
N GLY A 1 4.76 -3.30 -2.04
CA GLY A 1 3.99 -2.47 -3.00
C GLY A 1 4.26 -1.00 -2.72
N ILE A 2 3.68 -0.09 -3.51
CA ILE A 2 3.93 1.35 -3.35
C ILE A 2 3.49 1.92 -2.00
N TRP A 3 2.49 1.32 -1.33
CA TRP A 3 1.95 1.76 -0.03
C TRP A 3 2.82 1.39 1.19
N VAL A 4 3.94 0.69 0.98
CA VAL A 4 4.91 0.40 2.04
C VAL A 4 5.92 1.54 2.07
N TYR A 5 5.74 2.49 3.00
CA TYR A 5 6.65 3.62 3.14
C TYR A 5 8.01 3.19 3.69
N GLU A 6 9.07 3.68 3.06
CA GLU A 6 10.43 3.59 3.56
C GLU A 6 11.00 5.01 3.61
N ALA A 7 11.63 5.37 4.74
CA ALA A 7 12.25 6.69 4.90
C ALA A 7 13.57 6.84 4.12
N ALA A 8 14.13 5.73 3.64
CA ALA A 8 15.35 5.72 2.84
C ALA A 8 15.10 6.33 1.46
N SER A 9 16.13 6.94 0.89
CA SER A 9 16.16 7.39 -0.50
C SER A 9 17.29 6.71 -1.25
N GLU A 10 17.13 6.54 -2.56
CA GLU A 10 18.23 6.05 -3.40
C GLU A 10 19.42 7.03 -3.36
N LEU A 11 20.64 6.49 -3.32
CA LEU A 11 21.86 7.30 -3.31
C LEU A 11 22.07 8.03 -4.64
N ASP A 12 21.68 7.37 -5.73
CA ASP A 12 21.68 7.96 -7.06
C ASP A 12 20.29 8.57 -7.34
N PRO A 13 20.16 9.91 -7.37
CA PRO A 13 18.88 10.56 -7.60
C PRO A 13 18.32 10.34 -9.00
N LEU A 14 19.13 9.85 -9.94
CA LEU A 14 18.70 9.51 -11.30
C LEU A 14 18.39 8.01 -11.47
N GLY A 15 18.59 7.18 -10.43
CA GLY A 15 18.26 5.75 -10.43
C GLY A 15 19.02 4.93 -11.48
N GLN A 16 20.19 5.40 -11.91
CA GLN A 16 21.04 4.72 -12.90
C GLN A 16 21.88 3.61 -12.26
N THR A 17 22.22 3.76 -10.98
CA THR A 17 23.08 2.85 -10.23
C THR A 17 22.50 2.52 -8.85
N GLY A 18 22.88 1.36 -8.30
CA GLY A 18 22.50 0.95 -6.94
C GLY A 18 21.19 0.18 -6.84
N PRO A 19 20.81 -0.23 -5.60
CA PRO A 19 19.55 -0.91 -5.34
C PRO A 19 18.37 0.04 -5.55
N ARG A 20 17.34 -0.45 -6.24
CA ARG A 20 16.11 0.31 -6.46
C ARG A 20 15.15 0.15 -5.30
N LEU A 21 14.72 1.27 -4.71
CA LEU A 21 13.64 1.29 -3.74
C LEU A 21 12.31 1.14 -4.49
N HIS A 22 11.43 0.30 -3.94
CA HIS A 22 10.19 -0.03 -4.63
C HIS A 22 9.09 1.01 -4.43
N ALA A 23 9.09 1.70 -3.28
CA ALA A 23 8.10 2.71 -2.96
C ALA A 23 8.67 4.12 -3.19
N SER A 24 7.85 5.01 -3.73
CA SER A 24 8.19 6.43 -3.96
C SER A 24 7.31 7.36 -3.11
N MET A 25 6.97 6.93 -1.89
CA MET A 25 6.10 7.69 -1.00
C MET A 25 6.88 8.59 -0.05
N HIS A 26 6.28 9.71 0.33
CA HIS A 26 6.77 10.60 1.38
C HIS A 26 5.95 10.42 2.67
N ALA A 27 6.55 10.74 3.81
CA ALA A 27 5.95 10.52 5.14
C ALA A 27 4.58 11.19 5.32
N SER A 28 4.37 12.37 4.72
CA SER A 28 3.15 13.15 4.82
C SER A 28 2.10 12.81 3.75
N LEU A 29 2.32 11.77 2.93
CA LEU A 29 1.46 11.46 1.80
C LEU A 29 0.04 11.14 2.27
N ARG A 30 -0.92 11.85 1.68
CA ARG A 30 -2.35 11.56 1.74
C ARG A 30 -2.85 11.27 0.33
N THR A 31 -3.92 10.48 0.24
CA THR A 31 -4.53 10.15 -1.03
C THR A 31 -5.04 11.41 -1.73
N ASN A 32 -4.89 11.45 -3.05
CA ASN A 32 -5.48 12.46 -3.92
C ASN A 32 -6.96 12.19 -4.22
N LEU A 33 -7.44 10.98 -3.89
CA LEU A 33 -8.83 10.55 -4.05
C LEU A 33 -9.47 10.32 -2.68
N PRO A 34 -10.80 10.51 -2.56
CA PRO A 34 -11.49 10.23 -1.32
C PRO A 34 -11.64 8.71 -1.11
N ARG A 35 -11.68 8.28 0.16
CA ARG A 35 -11.64 6.86 0.57
C ARG A 35 -12.78 6.02 -0.01
N ASP A 36 -13.96 6.63 -0.15
CA ASP A 36 -15.14 6.04 -0.78
C ASP A 36 -14.93 5.69 -2.24
N LEU A 37 -14.14 6.48 -2.97
CA LEU A 37 -13.81 6.21 -4.37
C LEU A 37 -12.68 5.18 -4.51
N MET A 38 -11.81 5.07 -3.50
CA MET A 38 -10.71 4.09 -3.49
C MET A 38 -11.13 2.72 -2.94
N ALA A 39 -12.27 2.64 -2.25
CA ALA A 39 -12.77 1.39 -1.68
C ALA A 39 -13.01 0.33 -2.75
N PHE A 40 -12.84 -0.93 -2.37
CA PHE A 40 -13.33 -2.04 -3.17
C PHE A 40 -14.84 -2.13 -2.98
N PHE A 41 -15.53 -2.61 -4.03
CA PHE A 41 -16.99 -2.55 -4.12
C PHE A 41 -17.72 -3.11 -2.88
N ASP A 42 -17.28 -4.26 -2.36
CA ASP A 42 -17.87 -4.91 -1.17
C ASP A 42 -16.97 -4.82 0.08
N PHE A 43 -16.02 -3.87 0.11
CA PHE A 43 -15.07 -3.74 1.21
C PHE A 43 -14.77 -2.26 1.46
N PRO A 44 -15.60 -1.56 2.26
CA PRO A 44 -15.45 -0.13 2.50
C PRO A 44 -14.26 0.23 3.40
N PHE A 45 -13.88 1.52 3.38
CA PHE A 45 -12.83 2.13 4.21
C PHE A 45 -13.34 2.58 5.60
N ASP A 46 -14.24 1.79 6.19
CA ASP A 46 -14.84 2.00 7.50
C ASP A 46 -14.97 0.65 8.24
N SER A 47 -15.55 0.67 9.44
CA SER A 47 -15.67 -0.50 10.31
C SER A 47 -16.53 -1.64 9.76
N SER A 48 -17.31 -1.40 8.70
CA SER A 48 -18.06 -2.45 8.00
C SER A 48 -17.23 -3.21 6.95
N GLY A 49 -16.02 -2.72 6.66
CA GLY A 49 -15.05 -3.34 5.76
C GLY A 49 -13.68 -3.48 6.42
N GLY A 50 -12.66 -2.85 5.83
CA GLY A 50 -11.27 -2.93 6.29
C GLY A 50 -10.71 -1.63 6.85
N GLY A 51 -11.58 -0.68 7.22
CA GLY A 51 -11.17 0.63 7.69
C GLY A 51 -11.69 0.96 9.08
N ILE A 52 -11.58 2.24 9.41
CA ILE A 52 -11.97 2.80 10.71
C ILE A 52 -12.82 4.04 10.43
N ASP A 53 -13.96 4.17 11.12
CA ASP A 53 -14.97 5.20 10.84
C ASP A 53 -14.39 6.61 10.97
N GLU A 54 -13.53 6.83 11.98
CA GLU A 54 -12.88 8.10 12.31
C GLU A 54 -11.78 8.50 11.33
N TRP A 55 -11.40 7.64 10.38
CA TRP A 55 -10.40 8.01 9.39
C TRP A 55 -10.89 9.15 8.49
N PRO A 56 -9.99 10.06 8.11
CA PRO A 56 -10.37 11.19 7.29
C PRO A 56 -10.78 10.73 5.89
N ARG A 57 -11.61 11.54 5.21
CA ARG A 57 -12.05 11.26 3.84
C ARG A 57 -10.89 11.05 2.86
N TYR A 58 -9.75 11.69 3.08
CA TYR A 58 -8.51 11.51 2.31
C TYR A 58 -7.43 10.91 3.20
N PRO A 59 -7.35 9.57 3.32
CA PRO A 59 -6.46 8.89 4.25
C PRO A 59 -4.98 9.11 3.92
N GLY A 60 -4.13 8.95 4.93
CA GLY A 60 -2.68 8.87 4.78
C GLY A 60 -2.24 7.52 4.23
N HIS A 61 -1.00 7.43 3.76
CA HIS A 61 -0.48 6.20 3.16
C HIS A 61 -0.54 4.98 4.10
N ALA A 62 -0.33 5.17 5.42
CA ALA A 62 -0.37 4.10 6.40
C ALA A 62 -1.79 3.51 6.57
N GLN A 63 -2.83 4.35 6.49
CA GLN A 63 -4.22 3.92 6.56
C GLN A 63 -4.62 3.12 5.32
N VAL A 64 -4.13 3.53 4.14
CA VAL A 64 -4.33 2.78 2.89
C VAL A 64 -3.62 1.42 2.95
N LEU A 65 -2.38 1.37 3.45
CA LEU A 65 -1.68 0.10 3.63
C LEU A 65 -2.46 -0.83 4.56
N TYR A 66 -2.91 -0.34 5.71
CA TYR A 66 -3.72 -1.11 6.65
C TYR A 66 -4.96 -1.70 5.98
N TYR A 67 -5.73 -0.88 5.27
CA TYR A 67 -6.92 -1.34 4.55
C TYR A 67 -6.62 -2.46 3.53
N LEU A 68 -5.50 -2.36 2.80
CA LEU A 68 -5.09 -3.39 1.84
C LEU A 68 -4.64 -4.68 2.53
N GLU A 69 -4.02 -4.59 3.70
CA GLU A 69 -3.67 -5.75 4.52
C GLU A 69 -4.92 -6.43 5.07
N GLU A 70 -5.88 -5.67 5.63
CA GLU A 70 -7.17 -6.20 6.08
C GLU A 70 -7.92 -6.90 4.95
N PHE A 71 -7.94 -6.32 3.75
CA PHE A 71 -8.52 -6.99 2.59
C PHE A 71 -7.80 -8.31 2.27
N ALA A 72 -6.46 -8.30 2.25
CA ALA A 72 -5.70 -9.51 1.95
C ALA A 72 -5.93 -10.62 3.00
N ASP A 73 -6.15 -10.25 4.26
CA ASP A 73 -6.44 -11.19 5.34
C ASP A 73 -7.89 -11.69 5.30
N ALA A 74 -8.88 -10.79 5.14
CA ALA A 74 -10.30 -11.13 5.05
C ALA A 74 -10.59 -12.15 3.92
N PHE A 75 -9.90 -12.03 2.79
CA PHE A 75 -10.06 -12.93 1.64
C PHE A 75 -9.00 -14.04 1.58
N SER A 76 -8.20 -14.23 2.64
CA SER A 76 -7.19 -15.29 2.73
C SER A 76 -6.20 -15.28 1.55
N ILE A 77 -5.87 -14.08 1.06
CA ILE A 77 -4.90 -13.81 0.00
C ILE A 77 -3.50 -13.79 0.59
N ARG A 78 -3.31 -13.23 1.80
CA ARG A 78 -1.99 -13.06 2.43
C ARG A 78 -1.20 -14.37 2.52
N GLN A 79 -1.85 -15.47 2.88
CA GLN A 79 -1.24 -16.80 2.94
C GLN A 79 -0.76 -17.35 1.58
N ARG A 80 -1.23 -16.79 0.46
CA ARG A 80 -0.81 -17.16 -0.90
C ARG A 80 0.37 -16.33 -1.40
N ILE A 81 0.77 -15.30 -0.65
CA ILE A 81 1.87 -14.40 -1.02
C ILE A 81 3.18 -14.94 -0.44
N ARG A 82 4.18 -15.13 -1.31
CA ARG A 82 5.56 -15.36 -0.89
C ARG A 82 6.31 -14.03 -0.86
N PHE A 83 6.42 -13.43 0.33
CA PHE A 83 7.21 -12.22 0.53
C PHE A 83 8.71 -12.48 0.36
N ASN A 84 9.49 -11.41 0.17
CA ASN A 84 10.95 -11.47 -0.03
C ASN A 84 11.40 -12.37 -1.20
N ALA A 85 10.54 -12.58 -2.19
CA ALA A 85 10.83 -13.39 -3.38
C ALA A 85 10.81 -12.53 -4.64
N LYS A 86 11.98 -12.33 -5.25
CA LYS A 86 12.12 -11.65 -6.55
C LYS A 86 11.84 -12.63 -7.69
N VAL A 87 10.94 -12.27 -8.60
CA VAL A 87 10.72 -13.02 -9.85
C VAL A 87 11.85 -12.71 -10.83
N LEU A 88 12.48 -13.74 -11.41
CA LEU A 88 13.59 -13.59 -12.35
C LEU A 88 13.18 -13.83 -13.80
N GLN A 89 12.24 -14.76 -14.04
CA GLN A 89 11.69 -15.08 -15.34
C GLN A 89 10.29 -15.70 -15.19
N ALA A 90 9.48 -15.60 -16.23
CA ALA A 90 8.21 -16.33 -16.39
C ALA A 90 8.33 -17.25 -17.60
N VAL A 91 7.66 -18.40 -17.56
CA VAL A 91 7.61 -19.39 -18.64
C VAL A 91 6.39 -19.15 -19.50
#